data_AF-A0A0K2WMT0-F1
#
_entry.id   AF-A0A0K2WMT0-F1
#
_cell.length_a   1.000
_cell.length_b   1.000
_cell.length_c   1.000
_cell.angle_alpha   90.00
_cell.angle_beta   90.00
_cell.angle_gamma   90.00
#
_symmetry.space_group_name_H-M   'P 1'
#
loop_
_entity.id
_entity.type
_entity.pdbx_description
1 polymer ?
#
loop_
_entity_poly.entity_id
_entity_poly.type
_entity_poly.pdbx_seq_one_letter_code
_entity_poly.pdbx_strand_id
1 'polypeptide(L)' 'GHTLVWHSQTPEAFFREGYQTSGAFVTREVMLARLDNYIHQVMDYMQANYPGLIVSWDVVNE' A
#
# COMPACT_ATOMS: atom_id res chain seq x y z
N GLY A 1 -11.76 -1.86 6.71
CA GLY A 1 -10.32 -1.66 6.72
C GLY A 1 -10.05 -0.22 6.34
N HIS A 2 -9.22 0.46 7.12
CA HIS A 2 -8.88 1.87 6.90
C HIS A 2 -7.36 1.98 7.06
N THR A 3 -6.59 2.31 6.04
CA THR A 3 -6.92 2.57 4.62
C THR A 3 -5.78 1.99 3.75
N LEU A 4 -5.98 1.83 2.43
CA LEU A 4 -4.94 1.31 1.54
C LEU A 4 -4.04 2.41 0.96
N VAL A 5 -4.59 3.58 0.62
CA VAL A 5 -3.81 4.67 0.02
C VAL A 5 -4.17 5.97 0.71
N TRP A 6 -3.17 6.64 1.29
CA TRP A 6 -3.35 7.94 1.91
C TRP A 6 -2.05 8.76 1.85
N HIS A 7 -2.18 10.08 1.69
CA HIS A 7 -1.06 11.01 1.67
C HIS A 7 -0.41 11.19 3.06
N SER A 8 -1.16 10.91 4.13
CA SER A 8 -0.67 10.95 5.51
C SER A 8 -0.34 9.55 6.02
N GLN A 9 0.52 9.48 7.04
CA GLN A 9 0.91 8.23 7.73
C GLN A 9 1.47 7.13 6.81
N THR A 10 1.95 7.48 5.62
CA THR A 10 2.63 6.56 4.70
C THR A 10 4.14 6.81 4.75
N PRO A 11 4.98 5.80 5.06
CA PRO A 11 6.43 5.98 5.11
C PRO A 11 7.02 6.46 3.79
N GLU A 12 7.80 7.53 3.80
CA GLU A 12 8.37 8.14 2.60
C GLU A 12 9.28 7.17 1.80
N ALA A 13 9.98 6.28 2.51
CA ALA A 13 10.79 5.23 1.92
C ALA A 13 10.03 4.37 0.89
N PHE A 14 8.71 4.21 1.06
CA PHE A 14 7.89 3.44 0.12
C PHE A 14 7.83 4.04 -1.29
N PHE A 15 8.06 5.34 -1.42
CA PHE A 15 8.07 6.04 -2.72
C PHE A 15 9.46 6.19 -3.31
N ARG A 16 10.51 5.72 -2.61
CA ARG A 16 11.90 5.94 -2.98
C ARG A 16 12.63 4.65 -3.35
N GLU A 17 13.67 4.80 -4.16
CA GLU A 17 14.56 3.71 -4.57
C GLU A 17 15.25 3.09 -3.36
N GLY A 18 15.45 1.77 -3.41
CA GLY A 18 16.06 1.01 -2.33
C GLY A 18 15.30 1.02 -0.99
N TYR A 19 14.08 1.57 -0.94
CA TYR A 19 13.32 1.79 0.29
C TYR A 19 14.09 2.63 1.33
N GLN A 20 14.83 3.62 0.84
CA GLN A 20 15.60 4.55 1.67
C GLN A 20 15.06 5.97 1.50
N THR A 21 14.93 6.72 2.59
CA THR A 21 14.44 8.11 2.54
C THR A 21 15.40 9.04 1.78
N SER A 22 16.67 8.67 1.65
CA SER A 22 17.67 9.38 0.85
C SER A 22 17.65 9.03 -0.64
N GLY A 23 16.96 7.96 -1.06
CA GLY A 23 16.91 7.51 -2.46
C GLY A 23 16.06 8.43 -3.34
N ALA A 24 16.24 8.37 -4.66
CA ALA A 24 15.38 9.13 -5.59
C ALA A 24 13.93 8.61 -5.55
N PHE A 25 12.96 9.43 -5.96
CA PHE A 25 11.59 8.96 -6.19
C PHE A 25 11.58 7.92 -7.31
N VAL A 26 10.81 6.86 -7.12
CA VAL A 26 10.67 5.82 -8.14
C VAL A 26 9.84 6.30 -9.34
N THR A 27 9.98 5.60 -10.46
CA THR A 27 9.14 5.88 -11.65
C THR A 27 7.68 5.49 -11.41
N ARG A 28 6.80 5.99 -12.28
CA ARG A 28 5.37 5.66 -12.26
C ARG A 28 5.15 4.15 -12.34
N GLU A 29 5.88 3.46 -13.22
CA GLU A 29 5.75 2.03 -13.46
C GLU A 29 6.11 1.23 -12.22
N VAL A 30 7.20 1.61 -11.53
CA VAL A 30 7.60 0.99 -10.26
C VAL A 30 6.55 1.26 -9.18
N MET A 31 6.01 2.47 -9.08
CA MET A 31 5.00 2.80 -8.07
C MET A 31 3.68 2.05 -8.30
N LEU A 32 3.26 1.90 -9.56
CA LEU A 32 2.08 1.10 -9.91
C LEU A 32 2.28 -0.37 -9.53
N ALA A 33 3.46 -0.95 -9.81
CA ALA A 33 3.77 -2.31 -9.40
C ALA A 33 3.79 -2.47 -7.86
N ARG A 34 4.35 -1.50 -7.13
CA ARG A 34 4.33 -1.48 -5.66
C ARG A 34 2.91 -1.39 -5.10
N LEU A 35 2.06 -0.54 -5.68
CA LEU A 35 0.67 -0.38 -5.25
C LEU A 35 -0.13 -1.66 -5.48
N ASP A 36 -0.04 -2.26 -6.67
CA ASP A 36 -0.70 -3.53 -6.99
C ASP A 36 -0.29 -4.64 -6.02
N ASN A 37 1.02 -4.78 -5.79
CA ASN A 37 1.56 -5.78 -4.87
C ASN A 37 1.14 -5.54 -3.42
N TYR A 38 1.10 -4.28 -2.96
CA TYR A 38 0.65 -3.94 -1.60
C TYR A 38 -0.82 -4.28 -1.38
N ILE A 39 -1.70 -3.89 -2.32
CA ILE A 39 -3.14 -4.18 -2.23
C ILE A 39 -3.37 -5.68 -2.19
N HIS A 40 -2.76 -6.45 -3.10
CA HIS A 40 -2.88 -7.91 -3.10
C HIS A 40 -2.42 -8.52 -1.78
N GLN A 41 -1.22 -8.16 -1.29
CA GLN A 41 -0.71 -8.71 -0.04
C GLN A 41 -1.62 -8.44 1.17
N VAL A 42 -2.15 -7.22 1.31
CA VAL A 42 -3.06 -6.87 2.41
C VAL A 42 -4.37 -7.65 2.30
N MET A 43 -4.97 -7.67 1.10
CA MET A 43 -6.26 -8.33 0.89
C MET A 43 -6.15 -9.84 1.05
N ASP A 44 -5.12 -10.46 0.47
CA ASP A 44 -4.87 -11.90 0.57
C ASP A 44 -4.56 -12.31 2.02
N TYR A 45 -3.75 -11.53 2.72
CA TYR A 45 -3.46 -11.79 4.14
C TYR A 45 -4.72 -11.73 4.99
N MET A 46 -5.56 -10.71 4.80
CA MET A 46 -6.79 -10.56 5.56
C MET A 46 -7.80 -11.66 5.24
N GLN A 47 -7.92 -12.05 3.97
CA GLN A 47 -8.80 -13.14 3.56
C GLN A 47 -8.33 -14.50 4.10
N ALA A 48 -7.02 -14.74 4.12
CA ALA A 48 -6.44 -16.00 4.60
C ALA A 48 -6.58 -16.15 6.13
N ASN A 49 -6.39 -15.08 6.89
CA ASN A 49 -6.31 -15.15 8.35
C ASN A 49 -7.60 -14.72 9.06
N TYR A 50 -8.39 -13.84 8.43
CA TYR A 50 -9.59 -13.23 9.04
C TYR A 50 -10.75 -13.13 8.04
N PRO A 51 -11.17 -14.25 7.42
CA PRO A 51 -12.21 -14.24 6.40
C PRO A 51 -13.53 -13.68 6.95
N GLY A 52 -14.14 -12.75 6.20
CA GLY A 52 -15.43 -12.15 6.55
C GLY A 52 -15.40 -11.13 7.68
N LEU A 53 -14.25 -10.89 8.33
CA LEU A 53 -14.13 -9.90 9.41
C LEU A 53 -14.30 -8.46 8.88
N ILE A 54 -13.68 -8.18 7.74
CA ILE A 54 -13.75 -6.85 7.12
C ILE A 54 -14.83 -6.84 6.06
N VAL A 55 -15.81 -5.95 6.24
CA VAL A 55 -16.98 -5.82 5.34
C VAL A 55 -16.86 -4.67 4.33
N SER A 56 -15.94 -3.74 4.56
CA SER A 56 -15.68 -2.58 3.69
C SER A 56 -14.23 -2.11 3.82
N TRP A 57 -13.73 -1.42 2.79
CA TRP A 57 -12.40 -0.84 2.76
C TRP A 57 -12.43 0.60 2.26
N ASP A 58 -11.72 1.49 2.96
CA ASP A 58 -11.37 2.79 2.43
C ASP A 58 -10.16 2.59 1.51
N VAL A 59 -10.42 2.40 0.22
CA VAL A 59 -9.39 2.07 -0.77
C VAL A 59 -8.44 3.24 -1.02
N VAL A 60 -8.98 4.45 -1.16
CA VAL A 60 -8.22 5.69 -1.24
C VAL A 60 -8.83 6.65 -0.23
N ASN A 61 -7.97 7.30 0.53
CA ASN A 61 -8.36 8.29 1.53
C ASN A 61 -7.74 9.64 1.17
N GLU A 62 -8.59 10.66 1.16
CA GLU A 62 -8.26 12.09 0.97
C GLU A 62 -7.17 12.35 -0.08
#